data_AF-A0A4R3Z6W4-F1
#
_entry.id   AF-A0A4R3Z6W4-F1
#
_cell.length_a   1.000
_cell.length_b   1.000
_cell.length_c   1.000
_cell.angle_alpha   90.00
_cell.angle_beta   90.00
_cell.angle_gamma   90.00
#
_symmetry.space_group_name_H-M   'P 1'
#
loop_
_entity.id
_entity.type
_entity.pdbx_description
1 polymer ?
#
loop_
_entity_poly.entity_id
_entity_poly.type
_entity_poly.pdbx_seq_one_letter_code
_entity_poly.pdbx_strand_id
1 'polypeptide(L)'
;MRKKKVTYIITNIPNNTPPSSELVSQIQLVRKTLFSRNLAAEEIVSKFFPVGAYNRRCIIFFDETKTPSGYLCLQTYKIQKLDIAIFRNQVALLNKIRGKVAIKGHILVYLFSDWRVYLKKCYLLYYMINPLSYALVMKFLQNGAWPGYQHGGSTTHIEKYRQIITEIDRSVVEVNGVFVHESNDGAVVEEIDLIEDSDTAFFLQKNAGYTHGDGLVVLAEINVSKLVTYLIRYFSRKWVKNTRTKVS
;
A
#
# COMPACT_ATOMS: atom_id res chain seq x y z
N MET A 1 -28.89 -12.62 -4.48
CA MET A 1 -28.23 -12.29 -3.19
C MET A 1 -27.71 -10.85 -3.21
N ARG A 2 -28.19 -9.97 -2.31
CA ARG A 2 -27.62 -8.62 -2.16
C ARG A 2 -26.17 -8.75 -1.70
N LYS A 3 -25.22 -8.12 -2.39
CA LYS A 3 -23.82 -8.05 -1.94
C LYS A 3 -23.80 -7.34 -0.58
N LYS A 4 -23.50 -8.09 0.47
CA LYS A 4 -23.44 -7.59 1.84
C LYS A 4 -22.36 -6.50 1.96
N LYS A 5 -22.68 -5.41 2.67
CA LYS A 5 -21.94 -4.13 2.63
C LYS A 5 -20.89 -4.09 3.73
N VAL A 6 -19.62 -3.93 3.35
CA VAL A 6 -18.53 -3.60 4.29
C VAL A 6 -18.68 -2.15 4.73
N THR A 7 -18.62 -1.88 6.03
CA THR A 7 -18.60 -0.52 6.59
C THR A 7 -17.17 -0.11 6.92
N TYR A 8 -16.93 1.19 7.06
CA TYR A 8 -15.60 1.70 7.38
C TYR A 8 -15.64 3.01 8.16
N ILE A 9 -14.57 3.26 8.91
CA ILE A 9 -14.31 4.52 9.62
C ILE A 9 -13.03 5.12 9.05
N ILE A 10 -13.05 6.43 8.77
CA ILE A 10 -11.88 7.18 8.31
C ILE A 10 -11.41 8.09 9.43
N THR A 11 -10.13 8.01 9.76
CA THR A 11 -9.48 8.84 10.78
C THR A 11 -8.33 9.60 10.13
N ASN A 12 -8.42 10.94 10.10
CA ASN A 12 -7.27 11.79 9.81
C ASN A 12 -6.50 12.01 11.12
N ILE A 13 -5.18 11.85 11.08
CA ILE A 13 -4.33 11.93 12.26
C ILE A 13 -3.50 13.23 12.13
N PRO A 14 -3.72 14.23 13.00
CA PRO A 14 -3.02 15.50 12.93
C PRO A 14 -1.51 15.30 13.00
N ASN A 15 -0.73 16.18 12.38
CA ASN A 15 0.72 16.06 12.38
C ASN A 15 1.28 16.13 13.81
N ASN A 16 2.33 15.35 14.11
CA ASN A 16 2.94 15.23 15.44
C ASN A 16 2.02 14.73 16.58
N THR A 17 0.80 14.26 16.28
CA THR A 17 -0.08 13.63 17.28
C THR A 17 -0.07 12.11 17.14
N PRO A 18 -0.02 11.33 18.23
CA PRO A 18 -0.18 9.88 18.15
C PRO A 18 -1.62 9.52 17.71
N PRO A 19 -1.84 8.35 17.08
CA PRO A 19 -3.18 7.80 16.88
C PRO A 19 -3.85 7.49 18.24
N SER A 20 -5.19 7.38 18.25
CA SER A 20 -5.89 6.90 19.44
C SER A 20 -5.56 5.44 19.76
N SER A 21 -5.61 5.08 21.04
CA SER A 21 -5.43 3.70 21.50
C SER A 21 -6.42 2.74 20.86
N GLU A 22 -7.66 3.19 20.63
CA GLU A 22 -8.69 2.41 19.93
C GLU A 22 -8.27 2.06 18.50
N LEU A 23 -7.76 3.04 17.74
CA LEU A 23 -7.30 2.81 16.37
C LEU A 23 -6.13 1.82 16.32
N VAL A 24 -5.17 1.95 17.25
CA VAL A 24 -4.03 1.03 17.38
C VAL A 24 -4.51 -0.39 17.68
N SER A 25 -5.47 -0.53 18.61
CA SER A 25 -6.06 -1.81 19.01
C SER A 25 -6.77 -2.50 17.84
N GLN A 26 -7.49 -1.74 17.01
CA GLN A 26 -8.18 -2.26 15.83
C GLN A 26 -7.18 -2.77 14.76
N ILE A 27 -6.08 -2.07 14.53
CA ILE A 27 -5.01 -2.54 13.63
C ILE A 27 -4.37 -3.82 14.19
N GLN A 28 -4.08 -3.84 15.49
CA GLN A 28 -3.49 -5.00 16.15
C GLN A 28 -4.37 -6.25 16.04
N LEU A 29 -5.69 -6.11 16.18
CA LEU A 29 -6.64 -7.21 16.03
C LEU A 29 -6.62 -7.81 14.62
N VAL A 30 -6.61 -6.97 13.59
CA VAL A 30 -6.49 -7.42 12.19
C VAL A 30 -5.16 -8.11 11.97
N ARG A 31 -4.05 -7.53 12.47
CA ARG A 31 -2.71 -8.08 12.30
C ARG A 31 -2.54 -9.44 12.97
N LYS A 32 -3.07 -9.63 14.18
CA LYS A 32 -3.04 -10.91 14.91
C LYS A 32 -3.64 -12.07 14.12
N THR A 33 -4.55 -11.76 13.20
CA THR A 33 -5.17 -12.77 12.33
C THR A 33 -4.38 -13.02 11.05
N LEU A 34 -3.60 -12.03 10.58
CA LEU A 34 -2.94 -12.06 9.26
C LEU A 34 -1.45 -12.39 9.31
N PHE A 35 -0.78 -12.15 10.44
CA PHE A 35 0.67 -12.26 10.55
C PHE A 35 1.07 -13.15 11.73
N SER A 36 2.17 -13.87 11.58
CA SER A 36 2.67 -14.79 12.62
C SER A 36 3.23 -14.06 13.84
N ARG A 37 3.60 -12.79 13.68
CA ARG A 37 4.10 -11.92 14.76
C ARG A 37 3.08 -10.84 15.10
N ASN A 38 2.81 -10.72 16.39
CA ASN A 38 2.09 -9.58 16.95
C ASN A 38 3.05 -8.43 17.21
N LEU A 39 2.73 -7.26 16.66
CA LEU A 39 3.47 -6.03 16.93
C LEU A 39 2.99 -5.39 18.23
N ALA A 40 3.91 -4.83 19.01
CA ALA A 40 3.58 -3.97 20.14
C ALA A 40 2.90 -2.67 19.67
N ALA A 41 2.21 -1.98 20.59
CA ALA A 41 1.51 -0.74 20.26
C ALA A 41 2.49 0.34 19.74
N GLU A 42 3.68 0.47 20.33
CA GLU A 42 4.70 1.43 19.89
C GLU A 42 5.23 1.10 18.49
N GLU A 43 5.35 -0.19 18.17
CA GLU A 43 5.72 -0.66 16.83
C GLU A 43 4.66 -0.31 15.80
N ILE A 44 3.37 -0.47 16.15
CA ILE A 44 2.27 -0.05 15.26
C ILE A 44 2.31 1.47 15.04
N VAL A 45 2.50 2.26 16.10
CA VAL A 45 2.57 3.72 15.99
C VAL A 45 3.74 4.14 15.09
N SER A 46 4.94 3.62 15.34
CA SER A 46 6.14 3.96 14.56
C SER A 46 6.04 3.54 13.09
N LYS A 47 5.51 2.34 12.81
CA LYS A 47 5.42 1.80 11.43
C LYS A 47 4.30 2.44 10.61
N PHE A 48 3.11 2.61 11.20
CA PHE A 48 1.91 3.03 10.48
C PHE A 48 1.61 4.52 10.61
N PHE A 49 2.20 5.20 11.60
CA PHE A 49 1.97 6.62 11.87
C PHE A 49 3.27 7.38 12.19
N PRO A 50 4.32 7.26 11.38
CA PRO A 50 5.61 7.88 11.66
C PRO A 50 5.48 9.40 11.73
N VAL A 51 6.19 10.01 12.68
CA VAL A 51 6.16 11.46 12.96
C VAL A 51 6.62 12.28 11.75
N GLY A 52 7.49 11.73 10.89
CA GLY A 52 7.98 12.41 9.68
C GLY A 52 6.96 12.52 8.53
N ALA A 53 5.80 11.86 8.61
CA ALA A 53 4.78 11.95 7.57
C ALA A 53 3.97 13.25 7.70
N TYR A 54 3.99 14.07 6.64
CA TYR A 54 3.29 15.34 6.54
C TYR A 54 1.76 15.19 6.72
N ASN A 55 1.16 14.18 6.08
CA ASN A 55 -0.24 13.82 6.25
C ASN A 55 -0.37 12.35 6.62
N ARG A 56 -1.29 12.03 7.53
CA ARG A 56 -1.57 10.66 7.97
C ARG A 56 -3.08 10.41 8.02
N ARG A 57 -3.53 9.33 7.38
CA ARG A 57 -4.92 8.87 7.42
C ARG A 57 -4.96 7.36 7.61
N CYS A 58 -5.86 6.88 8.45
CA CYS A 58 -6.18 5.47 8.55
C CYS A 58 -7.65 5.24 8.20
N ILE A 59 -7.92 4.10 7.58
CA ILE A 59 -9.27 3.61 7.35
C ILE A 59 -9.36 2.22 7.94
N ILE A 60 -10.33 1.99 8.82
CA ILE A 60 -10.63 0.67 9.38
C ILE A 60 -11.88 0.13 8.70
N PHE A 61 -11.80 -1.11 8.21
CA PHE A 61 -12.90 -1.81 7.56
C PHE A 61 -13.50 -2.82 8.52
N PHE A 62 -14.83 -2.83 8.61
CA PHE A 62 -15.58 -3.72 9.47
C PHE A 62 -16.40 -4.69 8.62
N ASP A 63 -16.43 -5.95 9.06
CA ASP A 63 -17.30 -6.94 8.45
C ASP A 63 -18.76 -6.76 8.89
N GLU A 64 -19.60 -7.73 8.54
CA GLU A 64 -21.03 -7.73 8.83
C GLU A 64 -21.33 -7.83 10.33
N THR A 65 -20.42 -8.38 11.13
CA THR A 65 -20.56 -8.48 12.58
C THR A 65 -19.97 -7.26 13.31
N LYS A 66 -19.60 -6.21 12.55
CA LYS A 66 -18.92 -5.01 13.05
C LYS A 66 -17.56 -5.30 13.69
N THR A 67 -16.88 -6.36 13.25
CA THR A 67 -15.53 -6.71 13.70
C THR A 67 -14.48 -6.09 12.77
N PRO A 68 -13.43 -5.42 13.28
CA PRO A 68 -12.31 -4.97 12.47
C PRO A 68 -11.76 -6.12 11.63
N SER A 69 -11.78 -5.95 10.31
CA SER A 69 -11.46 -7.00 9.34
C SER A 69 -10.47 -6.53 8.27
N GLY A 70 -10.00 -5.30 8.38
CA GLY A 70 -8.97 -4.76 7.51
C GLY A 70 -8.62 -3.33 7.86
N TYR A 71 -7.49 -2.86 7.36
CA TYR A 71 -7.09 -1.46 7.45
C TYR A 71 -6.40 -0.98 6.17
N LEU A 72 -6.42 0.34 5.97
CA LEU A 72 -5.64 1.06 4.98
C LEU A 72 -5.03 2.30 5.63
N CYS A 73 -3.72 2.31 5.82
CA CYS A 73 -2.96 3.45 6.30
C CYS A 73 -2.36 4.18 5.09
N LEU A 74 -2.52 5.50 5.05
CA LEU A 74 -2.10 6.38 3.99
C LEU A 74 -1.25 7.51 4.58
N GLN A 75 -0.06 7.69 4.02
CA GLN A 75 0.93 8.65 4.48
C GLN A 75 1.46 9.45 3.30
N THR A 76 1.64 10.75 3.49
CA THR A 76 2.32 11.62 2.54
C THR A 76 3.60 12.16 3.17
N TYR A 77 4.72 12.07 2.46
CA TYR A 77 6.00 12.68 2.81
C TYR A 77 6.33 13.77 1.80
N LYS A 78 7.02 14.82 2.25
CA LYS A 78 7.56 15.88 1.40
C LYS A 78 9.08 15.87 1.53
N ILE A 79 9.78 15.46 0.47
CA ILE A 79 11.25 15.52 0.45
C ILE A 79 11.65 16.85 -0.19
N GLN A 80 11.94 17.84 0.64
CA GLN A 80 12.20 19.21 0.19
C GLN A 80 13.42 19.30 -0.72
N LYS A 81 14.52 18.61 -0.38
CA LYS A 81 15.78 18.64 -1.16
C LYS A 81 15.62 18.18 -2.61
N LEU A 82 14.69 17.26 -2.86
CA LEU A 82 14.43 16.68 -4.18
C LEU A 82 13.21 17.31 -4.87
N ASP A 83 12.51 18.21 -4.17
CA ASP A 83 11.22 18.77 -4.56
C ASP A 83 10.18 17.71 -5.01
N ILE A 84 10.07 16.63 -4.23
CA ILE A 84 9.13 15.54 -4.50
C ILE A 84 8.19 15.26 -3.33
N ALA A 85 7.09 14.59 -3.64
CA ALA A 85 6.17 14.04 -2.67
C ALA A 85 6.08 12.51 -2.80
N ILE A 86 5.88 11.84 -1.67
CA ILE A 86 5.81 10.37 -1.63
C ILE A 86 4.58 9.95 -0.88
N PHE A 87 3.84 9.04 -1.50
CA PHE A 87 2.61 8.47 -0.99
C PHE A 87 2.87 7.02 -0.61
N ARG A 88 3.06 6.80 0.68
CA ARG A 88 3.16 5.47 1.23
C ARG A 88 1.78 4.99 1.60
N ASN A 89 1.48 3.75 1.23
CA ASN A 89 0.25 3.09 1.63
C ASN A 89 0.54 1.70 2.17
N GLN A 90 -0.16 1.34 3.24
CA GLN A 90 -0.07 0.04 3.88
C GLN A 90 -1.49 -0.49 4.02
N VAL A 91 -1.73 -1.69 3.50
CA VAL A 91 -3.06 -2.29 3.44
C VAL A 91 -2.98 -3.73 3.91
N ALA A 92 -3.94 -4.13 4.74
CA ALA A 92 -4.13 -5.52 5.11
C ALA A 92 -5.63 -5.79 5.25
N LEU A 93 -6.11 -6.83 4.60
CA LEU A 93 -7.53 -7.20 4.57
C LEU A 93 -7.67 -8.70 4.83
N LEU A 94 -8.57 -9.09 5.73
CA LEU A 94 -8.97 -10.48 5.87
C LEU A 94 -9.66 -10.99 4.61
N ASN A 95 -9.44 -12.26 4.27
CA ASN A 95 -10.03 -12.91 3.10
C ASN A 95 -11.52 -12.60 2.88
N LYS A 96 -12.32 -12.66 3.95
CA LYS A 96 -13.79 -12.44 3.91
C LYS A 96 -14.24 -11.07 3.38
N ILE A 97 -13.39 -10.05 3.40
CA ILE A 97 -13.70 -8.71 2.88
C ILE A 97 -12.93 -8.33 1.60
N ARG A 98 -11.99 -9.17 1.14
CA ARG A 98 -11.25 -8.92 -0.12
C ARG A 98 -12.23 -8.83 -1.30
N GLY A 99 -11.98 -7.91 -2.23
CA GLY A 99 -12.86 -7.63 -3.37
C GLY A 99 -14.18 -6.92 -3.06
N LYS A 100 -14.56 -6.78 -1.78
CA LYS A 100 -15.73 -6.01 -1.33
C LYS A 100 -15.37 -4.56 -0.97
N VAL A 101 -14.09 -4.28 -0.75
CA VAL A 101 -13.57 -2.95 -0.38
C VAL A 101 -13.03 -2.21 -1.61
N ALA A 102 -13.41 -0.94 -1.74
CA ALA A 102 -12.94 -0.07 -2.82
C ALA A 102 -11.58 0.59 -2.49
N ILE A 103 -10.54 -0.19 -2.16
CA ILE A 103 -9.21 0.31 -1.77
C ILE A 103 -8.67 1.37 -2.74
N LYS A 104 -8.74 1.09 -4.04
CA LYS A 104 -8.33 2.03 -5.09
C LYS A 104 -9.07 3.36 -5.01
N GLY A 105 -10.38 3.32 -4.73
CA GLY A 105 -11.19 4.52 -4.55
C GLY A 105 -10.74 5.34 -3.34
N HIS A 106 -10.43 4.70 -2.21
CA HIS A 106 -9.92 5.39 -1.03
C HIS A 106 -8.55 6.02 -1.25
N ILE A 107 -7.64 5.31 -1.95
CA ILE A 107 -6.34 5.86 -2.34
C ILE A 107 -6.53 7.08 -3.24
N LEU A 108 -7.37 6.99 -4.28
CA LEU A 108 -7.64 8.12 -5.18
C LEU A 108 -8.22 9.31 -4.42
N VAL A 109 -9.23 9.12 -3.56
CA VAL A 109 -9.82 10.20 -2.75
C VAL A 109 -8.78 10.84 -1.83
N TYR A 110 -7.92 10.05 -1.19
CA TYR A 110 -6.81 10.58 -0.39
C TYR A 110 -5.87 11.41 -1.25
N LEU A 111 -5.53 10.91 -2.44
CA LEU A 111 -4.68 11.65 -3.34
C LEU A 111 -5.32 13.02 -3.65
N PHE A 112 -6.56 13.08 -4.13
CA PHE A 112 -7.21 14.36 -4.45
C PHE A 112 -7.44 15.30 -3.27
N SER A 113 -7.36 14.82 -2.02
CA SER A 113 -7.60 15.68 -0.84
C SER A 113 -6.49 16.70 -0.56
N ASP A 114 -5.29 16.56 -1.17
CA ASP A 114 -4.22 17.56 -1.04
C ASP A 114 -3.59 17.88 -2.40
N TRP A 115 -4.38 18.51 -3.28
CA TRP A 115 -4.02 18.73 -4.68
C TRP A 115 -2.68 19.47 -4.89
N ARG A 116 -2.30 20.31 -3.93
CA ARG A 116 -1.04 21.09 -3.93
C ARG A 116 0.20 20.20 -3.92
N VAL A 117 0.08 18.99 -3.39
CA VAL A 117 1.17 18.01 -3.37
C VAL A 117 1.47 17.50 -4.80
N TYR A 118 0.49 17.48 -5.71
CA TYR A 118 0.68 17.00 -7.10
C TYR A 118 1.17 18.05 -8.09
N LEU A 119 1.37 19.29 -7.66
CA LEU A 119 2.16 20.23 -8.46
C LEU A 119 3.63 19.81 -8.51
N LYS A 120 4.07 18.93 -7.59
CA LYS A 120 5.41 18.35 -7.53
C LYS A 120 5.45 16.98 -8.18
N LYS A 121 6.65 16.48 -8.47
CA LYS A 121 6.85 15.07 -8.84
C LYS A 121 6.41 14.18 -7.68
N CYS A 122 5.60 13.17 -7.97
CA CYS A 122 4.99 12.30 -6.96
C CYS A 122 5.41 10.85 -7.16
N TYR A 123 5.64 10.14 -6.07
CA TYR A 123 5.91 8.70 -6.09
C TYR A 123 4.93 7.97 -5.19
N LEU A 124 4.46 6.81 -5.64
CA LEU A 124 3.89 5.80 -4.74
C LEU A 124 5.02 4.97 -4.16
N LEU A 125 4.92 4.68 -2.88
CA LEU A 125 5.81 3.78 -2.16
C LEU A 125 5.00 2.66 -1.52
N TYR A 126 5.43 1.42 -1.73
CA TYR A 126 4.85 0.23 -1.14
C TYR A 126 5.94 -0.64 -0.53
N TYR A 127 5.63 -1.28 0.60
CA TYR A 127 6.43 -2.37 1.15
C TYR A 127 5.62 -3.65 0.96
N MET A 128 6.08 -4.51 0.05
CA MET A 128 5.35 -5.70 -0.36
C MET A 128 5.88 -6.93 0.37
N ILE A 129 5.09 -7.44 1.30
CA ILE A 129 5.39 -8.69 2.03
C ILE A 129 4.78 -9.90 1.30
N ASN A 130 3.70 -9.69 0.54
CA ASN A 130 2.94 -10.76 -0.11
C ASN A 130 3.14 -10.73 -1.64
N PRO A 131 3.49 -11.87 -2.28
CA PRO A 131 3.71 -11.94 -3.73
C PRO A 131 2.46 -11.59 -4.56
N LEU A 132 1.26 -11.99 -4.13
CA LEU A 132 0.02 -11.63 -4.82
C LEU A 132 -0.27 -10.13 -4.78
N SER A 133 0.07 -9.48 -3.66
CA SER A 133 -0.03 -8.02 -3.53
C SER A 133 0.94 -7.33 -4.49
N TYR A 134 2.17 -7.85 -4.61
CA TYR A 134 3.16 -7.36 -5.57
C TYR A 134 2.65 -7.49 -7.00
N ALA A 135 2.24 -8.68 -7.44
CA ALA A 135 1.71 -8.92 -8.78
C ALA A 135 0.49 -8.04 -9.10
N LEU A 136 -0.41 -7.83 -8.12
CA LEU A 136 -1.56 -6.93 -8.27
C LEU A 136 -1.13 -5.47 -8.52
N VAL A 137 -0.10 -5.01 -7.84
CA VAL A 137 0.43 -3.64 -8.00
C VAL A 137 1.17 -3.48 -9.31
N MET A 138 2.02 -4.45 -9.71
CA MET A 138 2.69 -4.44 -11.01
C MET A 138 1.67 -4.36 -12.17
N LYS A 139 0.63 -5.21 -12.11
CA LYS A 139 -0.50 -5.18 -13.06
C LYS A 139 -1.24 -3.84 -13.06
N PHE A 140 -1.45 -3.24 -11.88
CA PHE A 140 -2.16 -1.95 -11.77
C PHE A 140 -1.33 -0.79 -12.35
N LEU A 141 -0.02 -0.81 -12.13
CA LEU A 141 0.92 0.21 -12.58
C LEU A 141 1.42 -0.05 -14.00
N GLN A 142 0.90 -1.10 -14.66
CA GLN A 142 1.27 -1.50 -16.02
C GLN A 142 2.80 -1.62 -16.18
N ASN A 143 3.46 -2.19 -15.17
CA ASN A 143 4.92 -2.34 -15.10
C ASN A 143 5.72 -1.02 -15.14
N GLY A 144 5.07 0.10 -14.85
CA GLY A 144 5.71 1.41 -14.61
C GLY A 144 6.23 1.59 -13.18
N ALA A 145 6.36 0.49 -12.42
CA ALA A 145 6.90 0.47 -11.08
C ALA A 145 8.29 -0.20 -11.09
N TRP A 146 9.14 0.22 -10.16
CA TRP A 146 10.43 -0.40 -9.90
C TRP A 146 10.46 -0.96 -8.47
N PRO A 147 11.05 -2.13 -8.23
CA PRO A 147 11.58 -3.05 -9.22
C PRO A 147 10.44 -3.84 -9.89
N GLY A 148 10.62 -4.19 -11.16
CA GLY A 148 9.70 -5.01 -11.93
C GLY A 148 10.44 -6.05 -12.75
N TYR A 149 9.81 -7.20 -13.01
CA TYR A 149 10.39 -8.27 -13.84
C TYR A 149 10.89 -7.74 -15.20
N GLN A 150 10.08 -6.92 -15.87
CA GLN A 150 10.40 -6.38 -17.20
C GLN A 150 11.62 -5.45 -17.22
N HIS A 151 11.97 -4.85 -16.08
CA HIS A 151 13.14 -3.98 -15.97
C HIS A 151 14.29 -4.68 -15.26
N GLY A 152 14.15 -5.95 -14.85
CA GLY A 152 15.21 -6.76 -14.25
C GLY A 152 15.82 -6.21 -12.96
N GLY A 153 15.19 -5.22 -12.32
CA GLY A 153 15.85 -4.43 -11.26
C GLY A 153 16.98 -3.54 -11.80
N SER A 154 16.84 -3.04 -13.04
CA SER A 154 17.77 -2.12 -13.69
C SER A 154 18.27 -1.08 -12.69
N THR A 155 19.60 -1.04 -12.53
CA THR A 155 20.29 -0.19 -11.56
C THR A 155 20.34 1.26 -12.00
N THR A 156 19.89 1.58 -13.22
CA THR A 156 19.93 2.93 -13.79
C THR A 156 19.26 3.99 -12.90
N HIS A 157 18.30 3.58 -12.06
CA HIS A 157 17.60 4.48 -11.13
C HIS A 157 17.89 4.21 -9.65
N ILE A 158 18.78 3.26 -9.34
CA ILE A 158 18.99 2.79 -7.96
C ILE A 158 19.50 3.89 -7.05
N GLU A 159 20.43 4.74 -7.52
CA GLU A 159 20.99 5.85 -6.73
C GLU A 159 19.90 6.87 -6.38
N LYS A 160 19.10 7.26 -7.38
CA LYS A 160 17.97 8.17 -7.18
C LYS A 160 16.97 7.58 -6.18
N TYR A 161 16.62 6.31 -6.32
CA TYR A 161 15.69 5.65 -5.40
C TYR A 161 16.28 5.48 -4.00
N ARG A 162 17.59 5.25 -3.88
CA ARG A 162 18.29 5.23 -2.60
C ARG A 162 18.12 6.56 -1.87
N GLN A 163 18.41 7.68 -2.54
CA GLN A 163 18.24 9.03 -1.97
C GLN A 163 16.79 9.28 -1.50
N ILE A 164 15.81 8.85 -2.30
CA ILE A 164 14.38 8.97 -1.98
C ILE A 164 14.04 8.17 -0.72
N ILE A 165 14.48 6.91 -0.63
CA ILE A 165 14.13 6.00 0.46
C ILE A 165 14.82 6.41 1.77
N THR A 166 16.09 6.81 1.72
CA THR A 166 16.86 7.18 2.92
C THR A 166 16.28 8.35 3.71
N GLU A 167 15.52 9.22 3.04
CA GLU A 167 14.81 10.34 3.67
C GLU A 167 13.48 9.93 4.32
N ILE A 168 13.00 8.70 4.08
CA ILE A 168 11.73 8.18 4.61
C ILE A 168 11.98 7.11 5.68
N ASP A 169 12.85 6.16 5.36
CA ASP A 169 12.97 4.92 6.12
C ASP A 169 14.42 4.42 6.07
N ARG A 170 15.07 4.47 7.22
CA ARG A 170 16.46 4.05 7.37
C ARG A 170 16.61 2.54 7.53
N SER A 171 15.52 1.82 7.73
CA SER A 171 15.50 0.36 7.87
C SER A 171 15.36 -0.35 6.52
N VAL A 172 15.54 0.38 5.42
CA VAL A 172 15.57 -0.20 4.08
C VAL A 172 17.01 -0.42 3.67
N VAL A 173 17.31 -1.66 3.28
CA VAL A 173 18.62 -2.11 2.83
C VAL A 173 18.58 -2.49 1.36
N GLU A 174 19.72 -2.44 0.69
CA GLU A 174 19.87 -2.91 -0.68
C GLU A 174 20.33 -4.36 -0.69
N VAL A 175 19.59 -5.23 -1.39
CA VAL A 175 19.89 -6.65 -1.52
C VAL A 175 19.76 -7.04 -2.99
N ASN A 176 20.81 -7.56 -3.60
CA ASN A 176 20.80 -8.07 -4.98
C ASN A 176 20.17 -7.11 -6.03
N GLY A 177 20.47 -5.82 -5.90
CA GLY A 177 20.01 -4.75 -6.82
C GLY A 177 18.55 -4.30 -6.60
N VAL A 178 17.91 -4.70 -5.50
CA VAL A 178 16.59 -4.20 -5.07
C VAL A 178 16.64 -3.68 -3.64
N PHE A 179 15.62 -2.93 -3.23
CA PHE A 179 15.49 -2.47 -1.85
C PHE A 179 14.52 -3.36 -1.06
N VAL A 180 14.91 -3.74 0.15
CA VAL A 180 14.13 -4.55 1.08
C VAL A 180 13.99 -3.80 2.40
N HIS A 181 12.76 -3.67 2.87
CA HIS A 181 12.45 -3.16 4.20
C HIS A 181 12.44 -4.32 5.19
N GLU A 182 13.40 -4.34 6.11
CA GLU A 182 13.53 -5.34 7.18
C GLU A 182 12.47 -5.10 8.26
N SER A 183 11.23 -5.39 7.90
CA SER A 183 10.08 -5.02 8.72
C SER A 183 9.97 -5.93 9.93
N ASN A 184 10.44 -7.18 9.85
CA ASN A 184 10.22 -8.20 10.88
C ASN A 184 8.72 -8.33 11.26
N ASP A 185 7.79 -8.06 10.33
CA ASP A 185 6.35 -8.07 10.59
C ASP A 185 5.78 -9.48 10.86
N GLY A 186 6.58 -10.53 10.68
CA GLY A 186 6.16 -11.93 10.67
C GLY A 186 5.62 -12.36 9.31
N ALA A 187 5.64 -13.67 9.07
CA ALA A 187 5.05 -14.28 7.88
C ALA A 187 3.56 -13.98 7.79
N VAL A 188 3.03 -13.83 6.57
CA VAL A 188 1.57 -13.89 6.36
C VAL A 188 1.11 -15.31 6.65
N VAL A 189 0.17 -15.50 7.58
CA VAL A 189 -0.27 -16.84 8.03
C VAL A 189 -1.32 -17.49 7.14
N GLU A 190 -2.01 -16.70 6.31
CA GLU A 190 -2.94 -17.25 5.34
C GLU A 190 -2.15 -17.92 4.22
N GLU A 191 -2.49 -19.18 3.91
CA GLU A 191 -1.95 -19.88 2.75
C GLU A 191 -2.21 -19.07 1.47
N ILE A 192 -1.17 -18.99 0.65
CA ILE A 192 -1.18 -18.23 -0.59
C ILE A 192 -1.07 -19.25 -1.72
N ASP A 193 -2.13 -19.39 -2.51
CA ASP A 193 -2.04 -20.04 -3.81
C ASP A 193 -1.17 -19.14 -4.70
N LEU A 194 0.10 -19.53 -4.86
CA LEU A 194 1.04 -18.79 -5.69
C LEU A 194 0.56 -18.84 -7.14
N ILE A 195 0.43 -17.67 -7.75
CA ILE A 195 0.16 -17.57 -9.17
C ILE A 195 1.49 -17.81 -9.89
N GLU A 196 1.48 -18.76 -10.84
CA GLU A 196 2.61 -18.96 -11.74
C GLU A 196 2.65 -17.82 -12.78
N ASP A 197 3.19 -16.68 -12.37
CA ASP A 197 3.45 -15.55 -13.24
C ASP A 197 4.86 -14.97 -13.01
N SER A 198 5.35 -14.22 -13.99
CA SER A 198 6.71 -13.67 -13.99
C SER A 198 6.98 -12.65 -12.88
N ASP A 199 5.97 -11.88 -12.46
CA ASP A 199 6.12 -10.91 -11.38
C ASP A 199 6.18 -11.64 -10.03
N THR A 200 5.35 -12.66 -9.83
CA THR A 200 5.39 -13.53 -8.65
C THR A 200 6.74 -14.26 -8.56
N ALA A 201 7.24 -14.83 -9.67
CA ALA A 201 8.57 -15.45 -9.70
C ALA A 201 9.70 -14.45 -9.38
N PHE A 202 9.64 -13.24 -9.94
CA PHE A 202 10.61 -12.17 -9.65
C PHE A 202 10.59 -11.78 -8.16
N PHE A 203 9.40 -11.62 -7.57
CA PHE A 203 9.25 -11.30 -6.16
C PHE A 203 9.91 -12.36 -5.27
N LEU A 204 9.60 -13.64 -5.51
CA LEU A 204 10.13 -14.75 -4.72
C LEU A 204 11.66 -14.86 -4.86
N GLN A 205 12.20 -14.59 -6.05
CA GLN A 205 13.64 -14.57 -6.27
C GLN A 205 14.34 -13.41 -5.54
N LYS A 206 13.71 -12.23 -5.50
CA LYS A 206 14.34 -10.99 -5.01
C LYS A 206 14.10 -10.69 -3.53
N ASN A 207 13.09 -11.30 -2.91
CA ASN A 207 12.72 -11.05 -1.53
C ASN A 207 12.56 -12.35 -0.73
N ALA A 208 13.62 -13.15 -0.59
CA ALA A 208 13.57 -14.40 0.19
C ALA A 208 13.16 -14.20 1.66
N GLY A 209 13.38 -13.00 2.22
CA GLY A 209 13.00 -12.62 3.58
C GLY A 209 11.50 -12.43 3.80
N TYR A 210 10.66 -12.50 2.76
CA TYR A 210 9.20 -12.31 2.88
C TYR A 210 8.54 -13.29 3.87
N THR A 211 9.13 -14.47 4.06
CA THR A 211 8.72 -15.47 5.06
C THR A 211 8.95 -15.03 6.50
N HIS A 212 9.81 -14.04 6.74
CA HIS A 212 10.02 -13.40 8.04
C HIS A 212 9.27 -12.06 8.16
N GLY A 213 8.57 -11.66 7.09
CA GLY A 213 7.84 -10.40 7.01
C GLY A 213 8.60 -9.28 6.29
N ASP A 214 9.73 -9.57 5.64
CA ASP A 214 10.46 -8.52 4.92
C ASP A 214 9.70 -8.05 3.68
N GLY A 215 9.69 -6.73 3.48
CA GLY A 215 8.92 -6.09 2.43
C GLY A 215 9.79 -5.69 1.25
N LEU A 216 9.55 -6.23 0.07
CA LEU A 216 10.14 -5.70 -1.16
C LEU A 216 9.63 -4.27 -1.38
N VAL A 217 10.55 -3.32 -1.50
CA VAL A 217 10.20 -1.91 -1.68
C VAL A 217 9.89 -1.65 -3.14
N VAL A 218 8.67 -1.18 -3.41
CA VAL A 218 8.20 -0.81 -4.75
C VAL A 218 7.95 0.69 -4.81
N LEU A 219 8.57 1.34 -5.78
CA LEU A 219 8.43 2.75 -6.11
C LEU A 219 7.82 2.93 -7.49
N ALA A 220 6.88 3.85 -7.62
CA ALA A 220 6.27 4.15 -8.90
C ALA A 220 6.01 5.63 -9.09
N GLU A 221 6.49 6.19 -10.20
CA GLU A 221 6.27 7.59 -10.50
C GLU A 221 4.81 7.84 -10.94
N ILE A 222 4.18 8.77 -10.22
CA ILE A 222 2.85 9.28 -10.52
C ILE A 222 2.95 10.73 -10.96
N ASN A 223 2.23 11.04 -12.04
CA ASN A 223 1.94 12.39 -12.45
C ASN A 223 0.42 12.60 -12.54
N VAL A 224 0.00 13.87 -12.60
CA VAL A 224 -1.42 14.25 -12.68
C VAL A 224 -2.10 13.61 -13.88
N SER A 225 -1.44 13.53 -15.04
CA SER A 225 -2.03 12.92 -16.24
C SER A 225 -2.33 11.43 -16.05
N LYS A 226 -1.44 10.67 -15.41
CA LYS A 226 -1.70 9.27 -15.01
C LYS A 226 -2.85 9.20 -14.01
N LEU A 227 -2.91 10.06 -12.99
CA LEU A 227 -4.01 10.09 -12.02
C LEU A 227 -5.36 10.35 -12.67
N VAL A 228 -5.43 11.35 -13.56
CA VAL A 228 -6.64 11.66 -14.34
C VAL A 228 -7.02 10.49 -15.23
N THR A 229 -6.06 9.86 -15.91
CA THR A 229 -6.31 8.65 -16.71
C THR A 229 -6.87 7.51 -15.85
N TYR A 230 -6.34 7.31 -14.64
CA TYR A 230 -6.87 6.32 -13.70
C TYR A 230 -8.29 6.65 -13.25
N LEU A 231 -8.59 7.90 -12.93
CA LEU A 231 -9.95 8.34 -12.60
C LEU A 231 -10.91 8.09 -13.75
N ILE A 232 -10.57 8.54 -14.96
CA ILE A 232 -11.42 8.36 -16.16
C ILE A 232 -11.69 6.88 -16.39
N ARG A 233 -10.65 6.02 -16.34
CA ARG A 233 -10.81 4.56 -16.47
C ARG A 233 -11.66 3.96 -15.36
N TYR A 234 -11.55 4.45 -14.13
CA TYR A 234 -12.34 3.98 -13.00
C TYR A 234 -13.83 4.33 -13.18
N PHE A 235 -14.13 5.58 -13.53
CA PHE A 235 -15.49 6.04 -13.78
C PHE A 235 -16.09 5.42 -15.04
N SER A 236 -15.33 5.28 -16.14
CA SER A 236 -15.82 4.67 -17.37
C SER A 236 -16.15 3.18 -17.21
N ARG A 237 -15.32 2.41 -16.50
CA ARG A 237 -15.64 1.00 -16.17
C ARG A 237 -16.86 0.85 -15.28
N LYS A 238 -17.07 1.79 -14.35
CA LYS A 238 -18.27 1.84 -13.51
C LYS A 238 -19.51 2.17 -14.34
N TRP A 239 -19.37 3.08 -15.31
CA TRP A 239 -20.42 3.42 -16.26
C TRP A 239 -20.80 2.23 -17.16
N VAL A 240 -19.82 1.55 -17.76
CA VAL A 240 -20.03 0.37 -18.63
C VAL A 240 -20.64 -0.81 -17.86
N LYS A 241 -20.26 -1.01 -16.59
CA LYS A 241 -20.91 -2.03 -15.74
C LYS A 241 -22.37 -1.68 -15.44
N ASN A 242 -22.67 -0.39 -15.17
CA ASN A 242 -24.02 0.06 -14.86
C ASN A 242 -24.96 0.04 -16.08
N THR A 243 -24.45 0.26 -17.30
CA THR A 243 -25.25 0.14 -18.52
C THR A 243 -25.54 -1.32 -18.87
N ARG A 244 -24.60 -2.24 -18.66
CA ARG A 244 -24.85 -3.68 -18.89
C ARG A 244 -25.81 -4.32 -17.89
N THR A 245 -25.88 -3.83 -16.65
CA THR A 245 -26.87 -4.31 -15.65
C THR A 245 -28.25 -3.69 -15.77
N LYS A 246 -28.44 -2.69 -16.64
CA LYS A 246 -29.76 -2.08 -16.92
C LYS A 246 -30.43 -2.62 -18.18
N VAL A 247 -29.75 -3.48 -18.92
CA VAL A 247 -30.29 -4.20 -20.09
C VAL A 247 -30.37 -5.68 -19.72
N SER A 248 -31.26 -6.00 -18.78
CA SER A 248 -31.71 -7.36 -18.47
C SER A 248 -33.05 -7.28 -17.74
#